data_AF-A0A8D8H456-F1
#
_entry.id   AF-A0A8D8H456-F1
#
_cell.length_a   1.000
_cell.length_b   1.000
_cell.length_c   1.000
_cell.angle_alpha   90.00
_cell.angle_beta   90.00
_cell.angle_gamma   90.00
#
_symmetry.space_group_name_H-M   'P 1'
#
loop_
_entity.id
_entity.type
_entity.pdbx_description
1 polymer ?
#
loop_
_entity_poly.entity_id
_entity_poly.type
_entity_poly.pdbx_seq_one_letter_code
_entity_poly.pdbx_strand_id
1 'polypeptide(L)'
;MGRRPARCYRYCKNKPYPKSRFCRGVPDAKIRIFDLGRKKALVEDFPLCVHLVSDEYEQLSSEALEAGRICCNKYLVKFCGKDQFHIRMRLYPYYVIRVNKMSCAVADRLQTRMPVDHVGALERPLPAAGRRGTA
;
A
#
# COMPACT_ATOMS: atom_id res chain seq x y z
N MET A 1 16.54 4.46 10.90
CA MET A 1 16.93 3.20 10.20
C MET A 1 16.39 3.22 8.79
N GLY A 2 17.21 2.87 7.81
CA GLY A 2 16.72 2.62 6.45
C GLY A 2 15.72 1.47 6.45
N ARG A 3 14.64 1.63 5.66
CA ARG A 3 13.70 0.54 5.40
C ARG A 3 14.37 -0.50 4.52
N ARG A 4 14.01 -1.77 4.72
CA ARG A 4 14.41 -2.83 3.79
C ARG A 4 13.79 -2.55 2.41
N PRO A 5 14.50 -2.83 1.32
CA PRO A 5 13.99 -2.60 -0.02
C PRO A 5 12.72 -3.44 -0.29
N ALA A 6 11.78 -2.88 -1.05
CA ALA A 6 10.47 -3.50 -1.31
C ALA A 6 10.56 -4.87 -2.00
N ARG A 7 11.68 -5.16 -2.68
CA ARG A 7 11.96 -6.50 -3.27
C ARG A 7 11.81 -7.66 -2.28
N CYS A 8 12.07 -7.41 -1.00
CA CYS A 8 11.92 -8.43 0.06
C CYS A 8 10.46 -8.82 0.33
N TYR A 9 9.50 -7.96 -0.03
CA TYR A 9 8.08 -8.13 0.29
C TYR A 9 7.16 -8.13 -0.93
N ARG A 10 7.69 -8.06 -2.16
CA ARG A 10 6.90 -8.05 -3.39
C ARG A 10 5.93 -9.22 -3.49
N TYR A 11 6.38 -10.42 -3.11
CA TYR A 11 5.58 -11.63 -3.25
C TYR A 11 4.78 -11.97 -1.99
N CYS A 12 3.54 -12.41 -2.20
CA CYS A 12 2.61 -12.85 -1.17
C CYS A 12 2.94 -14.24 -0.63
N LYS A 13 3.99 -14.36 0.18
CA LYS A 13 4.48 -15.67 0.69
C LYS A 13 3.76 -16.15 1.96
N ASN A 14 3.26 -15.23 2.76
CA ASN A 14 2.77 -15.52 4.11
C ASN A 14 1.26 -15.37 4.21
N LYS A 15 0.66 -16.04 5.20
CA LYS A 15 -0.75 -15.85 5.57
C LYS A 15 -1.00 -14.39 6.00
N PRO A 16 -2.17 -13.81 5.70
CA PRO A 16 -2.49 -12.44 6.07
C PRO A 16 -2.32 -12.16 7.58
N TYR A 17 -1.61 -11.09 7.93
CA TYR A 17 -1.31 -10.69 9.31
C TYR A 17 -1.82 -9.25 9.56
N PRO A 18 -3.12 -9.07 9.87
CA PRO A 18 -3.70 -7.76 10.08
C PRO A 18 -3.37 -7.17 11.45
N LYS A 19 -3.44 -5.84 11.56
CA LYS A 19 -3.45 -5.15 12.87
C LYS A 19 -4.63 -5.71 13.69
N SER A 20 -4.33 -6.27 14.85
CA SER A 20 -5.30 -6.99 15.68
C SER A 20 -4.90 -6.94 17.15
N ARG A 21 -5.73 -7.48 18.06
CA ARG A 21 -5.42 -7.56 19.50
C ARG A 21 -4.11 -8.33 19.79
N PHE A 22 -3.76 -9.27 18.91
CA PHE A 22 -2.55 -10.08 18.97
C PHE A 22 -1.34 -9.40 18.30
N CYS A 23 -1.59 -8.44 17.41
CA CYS A 23 -0.56 -7.72 16.65
C CYS A 23 -0.51 -6.26 17.12
N ARG A 24 0.18 -6.02 18.23
CA ARG A 24 0.33 -4.70 18.86
C ARG A 24 1.61 -4.00 18.36
N GLY A 25 1.67 -2.68 18.47
CA GLY A 25 2.84 -1.90 18.04
C GLY A 25 3.02 -1.79 16.52
N VAL A 26 1.95 -2.01 15.75
CA VAL A 26 1.96 -1.86 14.29
C VAL A 26 1.97 -0.38 13.93
N PRO A 27 2.93 0.10 13.12
CA PRO A 27 2.96 1.48 12.65
C PRO A 27 1.75 1.76 11.75
N ASP A 28 1.25 2.99 11.80
CA ASP A 28 0.15 3.40 10.93
C ASP A 28 0.57 3.48 9.46
N ALA A 29 -0.38 3.22 8.57
CA ALA A 29 -0.15 3.26 7.13
C ALA A 29 0.24 4.68 6.69
N LYS A 30 1.14 4.78 5.69
CA LYS A 30 1.60 6.07 5.19
C LYS A 30 0.49 6.81 4.43
N ILE A 31 -0.30 6.08 3.64
CA ILE A 31 -1.51 6.60 3.00
C ILE A 31 -2.60 6.82 4.06
N ARG A 32 -3.11 8.06 4.13
CA ARG A 32 -4.20 8.44 5.04
C ARG A 32 -5.43 8.96 4.30
N ILE A 33 -5.25 9.41 3.06
CA ILE A 33 -6.29 10.03 2.25
C ILE A 33 -6.46 9.16 1.01
N PHE A 34 -7.66 8.62 0.83
CA PHE A 34 -7.97 7.72 -0.29
C PHE A 34 -8.73 8.43 -1.41
N ASP A 35 -9.47 9.49 -1.10
CA ASP A 35 -10.27 10.26 -2.06
C ASP A 35 -9.70 11.66 -2.27
N LEU A 36 -9.62 12.10 -3.53
CA LEU A 36 -9.08 13.39 -3.96
C LEU A 36 -9.94 14.04 -5.02
N GLY A 37 -9.69 15.33 -5.24
CA GLY A 37 -10.46 16.15 -6.17
C GLY A 37 -11.85 16.46 -5.61
N ARG A 38 -12.83 16.55 -6.52
CA ARG A 38 -14.20 16.97 -6.19
C ARG A 38 -15.05 15.79 -5.69
N LYS A 39 -14.79 15.34 -4.47
CA LYS A 39 -15.48 14.21 -3.81
C LYS A 39 -17.00 14.39 -3.58
N LYS A 40 -17.51 15.62 -3.71
CA LYS A 40 -18.95 15.96 -3.58
C LYS A 40 -19.64 16.14 -4.95
N ALA A 41 -18.94 15.89 -6.05
CA ALA A 41 -19.54 15.98 -7.38
C ALA A 41 -20.67 14.95 -7.53
N LEU A 42 -21.65 15.29 -8.35
CA LEU A 42 -22.73 14.38 -8.71
C LEU A 42 -22.21 13.34 -9.71
N VAL A 43 -22.91 12.22 -9.82
CA VAL A 43 -22.54 11.13 -10.74
C VAL A 43 -22.57 11.60 -12.20
N GLU A 44 -23.47 12.55 -12.52
CA GLU A 44 -23.62 13.12 -13.86
C GLU A 44 -22.44 14.02 -14.28
N ASP A 45 -21.72 14.61 -13.31
CA ASP A 45 -20.60 15.53 -13.58
C ASP A 45 -19.39 14.79 -14.18
N PHE A 46 -19.23 13.49 -13.91
CA PHE A 46 -18.08 12.69 -14.33
C PHE A 46 -18.52 11.37 -15.00
N PRO A 47 -18.84 11.39 -16.30
CA PRO A 47 -19.29 10.19 -17.02
C PRO A 47 -18.17 9.19 -17.32
N LEU A 48 -16.90 9.62 -17.31
CA LEU A 48 -15.75 8.78 -17.65
C LEU A 48 -15.11 8.18 -16.38
N CYS A 49 -14.90 6.86 -16.39
CA CYS A 49 -14.18 6.14 -15.35
C CYS A 49 -12.94 5.43 -15.92
N VAL A 50 -11.77 5.72 -15.36
CA VAL A 50 -10.50 5.04 -15.68
C VAL A 50 -10.02 4.26 -14.47
N HIS A 51 -9.57 3.03 -14.67
CA HIS A 51 -9.05 2.16 -13.62
C HIS A 51 -7.62 1.75 -13.91
N LEU A 52 -6.75 1.91 -12.90
CA LEU A 52 -5.42 1.33 -12.89
C LEU A 52 -5.51 -0.03 -12.22
N VAL A 53 -5.17 -1.07 -12.97
CA VAL A 53 -5.30 -2.47 -12.54
C VAL A 53 -3.95 -3.16 -12.64
N SER A 54 -3.59 -3.94 -11.62
CA SER A 54 -2.37 -4.76 -11.64
C SER A 54 -2.64 -6.09 -12.36
N ASP A 55 -1.71 -6.49 -13.21
CA ASP A 55 -1.72 -7.79 -13.89
C ASP A 55 -0.94 -8.87 -13.11
N GLU A 56 -0.22 -8.48 -12.05
CA GLU A 56 0.56 -9.40 -11.22
C GLU A 56 -0.04 -9.55 -9.81
N TYR A 57 0.11 -10.75 -9.26
CA TYR A 57 -0.24 -11.06 -7.87
C TYR A 57 0.89 -10.67 -6.92
N GLU A 58 0.88 -9.41 -6.48
CA GLU A 58 1.93 -8.84 -5.64
C GLU A 58 1.40 -8.04 -4.45
N GLN A 59 2.31 -7.69 -3.52
CA GLN A 59 2.04 -6.82 -2.39
C GLN A 59 2.51 -5.40 -2.69
N LEU A 60 1.58 -4.46 -2.67
CA LEU A 60 1.88 -3.03 -2.78
C LEU A 60 2.10 -2.43 -1.39
N SER A 61 3.11 -1.58 -1.28
CA SER A 61 3.42 -0.89 -0.03
C SER A 61 2.55 0.35 0.16
N SER A 62 2.17 0.64 1.40
CA SER A 62 1.46 1.88 1.73
C SER A 62 2.20 3.15 1.28
N GLU A 63 3.52 3.06 1.14
CA GLU A 63 4.37 4.14 0.62
C GLU A 63 4.25 4.28 -0.89
N ALA A 64 4.24 3.17 -1.62
CA ALA A 64 4.08 3.18 -3.08
C ALA A 64 2.70 3.74 -3.46
N LEU A 65 1.66 3.40 -2.71
CA LEU A 65 0.32 3.96 -2.91
C LEU A 65 0.28 5.46 -2.66
N GLU A 66 0.89 5.95 -1.58
CA GLU A 66 0.93 7.37 -1.28
C GLU A 66 1.75 8.13 -2.34
N ALA A 67 2.86 7.57 -2.79
CA ALA A 67 3.66 8.15 -3.88
C ALA A 67 2.87 8.21 -5.20
N GLY A 68 2.20 7.11 -5.57
CA GLY A 68 1.33 7.05 -6.75
C GLY A 68 0.19 8.06 -6.68
N ARG A 69 -0.46 8.15 -5.52
CA ARG A 69 -1.52 9.13 -5.23
C ARG A 69 -1.04 10.57 -5.42
N ILE A 70 0.11 10.94 -4.85
CA ILE A 70 0.70 12.28 -4.98
C ILE A 70 1.04 12.57 -6.45
N CYS A 71 1.62 11.60 -7.15
CA CYS A 71 1.99 11.71 -8.56
C CYS A 71 0.76 11.98 -9.45
N CYS A 72 -0.27 11.14 -9.34
CA CYS A 72 -1.52 11.31 -10.08
C CYS A 72 -2.18 12.65 -9.80
N ASN A 73 -2.27 13.05 -8.53
CA ASN A 73 -2.87 14.34 -8.16
C ASN A 73 -2.07 15.53 -8.73
N LYS A 74 -0.74 15.51 -8.63
CA LYS A 74 0.10 16.59 -9.16
C LYS A 74 -0.06 16.73 -10.68
N TYR A 75 -0.13 15.61 -11.39
CA TYR A 75 -0.32 15.61 -12.84
C TYR A 75 -1.70 16.17 -13.22
N LEU A 76 -2.77 15.64 -12.64
CA LEU A 76 -4.13 16.05 -12.99
C LEU A 76 -4.45 17.50 -12.59
N VAL A 77 -3.94 17.97 -11.45
CA VAL A 77 -4.06 19.39 -11.08
C VAL A 77 -3.37 20.31 -12.10
N LYS A 78 -2.22 19.89 -12.66
CA LYS A 78 -1.49 20.69 -13.64
C LYS A 78 -2.20 20.78 -14.99
N PHE A 79 -2.81 19.69 -15.45
CA PHE A 79 -3.36 19.61 -16.82
C PHE A 79 -4.87 19.81 -16.90
N CYS A 80 -5.65 19.29 -15.95
CA CYS A 80 -7.12 19.36 -15.95
C CYS A 80 -7.68 20.39 -14.95
N GLY A 81 -6.89 20.78 -13.95
CA GLY A 81 -7.37 21.64 -12.85
C GLY A 81 -7.98 20.85 -11.70
N LYS A 82 -7.99 21.44 -10.51
CA LYS A 82 -8.26 20.75 -9.23
C LYS A 82 -9.68 20.18 -9.08
N ASP A 83 -10.66 20.78 -9.74
CA ASP A 83 -12.08 20.47 -9.55
C ASP A 83 -12.69 19.63 -10.69
N GLN A 84 -11.87 19.26 -11.69
CA GLN A 84 -12.30 18.53 -12.90
C GLN A 84 -12.08 17.01 -12.80
N PHE A 85 -11.72 16.49 -11.62
CA PHE A 85 -11.52 15.06 -11.43
C PHE A 85 -11.94 14.59 -10.05
N HIS A 86 -12.25 13.30 -9.96
CA HIS A 86 -12.38 12.55 -8.72
C HIS A 86 -11.51 11.30 -8.78
N ILE A 87 -10.54 11.20 -7.87
CA ILE A 87 -9.66 10.02 -7.76
C ILE A 87 -9.98 9.31 -6.46
N ARG A 88 -10.13 8.00 -6.54
CA ARG A 88 -10.29 7.12 -5.39
C ARG A 88 -9.27 5.98 -5.42
N MET A 89 -8.46 5.90 -4.37
CA MET A 89 -7.62 4.75 -4.11
C MET A 89 -8.51 3.63 -3.56
N ARG A 90 -8.73 2.59 -4.37
CA ARG A 90 -9.60 1.44 -4.00
C ARG A 90 -8.95 0.48 -3.01
N LEU A 91 -7.63 0.54 -2.90
CA LEU A 91 -6.86 -0.41 -2.12
C LEU A 91 -6.52 0.15 -0.74
N TYR A 92 -6.54 -0.73 0.27
CA TYR A 92 -6.28 -0.40 1.66
C TYR A 92 -5.19 -1.33 2.24
N PRO A 93 -4.12 -0.76 2.84
CA PRO A 93 -3.03 -1.55 3.39
C PRO A 93 -3.37 -2.08 4.79
N TYR A 94 -3.81 -3.34 4.86
CA TYR A 94 -4.13 -4.03 6.12
C TYR A 94 -3.06 -5.03 6.56
N TYR A 95 -2.25 -5.55 5.64
CA TYR A 95 -1.29 -6.61 5.92
C TYR A 95 -0.01 -6.04 6.54
N VAL A 96 0.41 -6.52 7.70
CA VAL A 96 1.60 -5.98 8.38
C VAL A 96 2.85 -6.78 8.03
N ILE A 97 3.89 -6.09 7.56
CA ILE A 97 5.22 -6.67 7.35
C ILE A 97 5.92 -6.88 8.69
N ARG A 98 6.49 -8.07 8.86
CA ARG A 98 7.44 -8.38 9.94
C ARG A 98 8.87 -8.37 9.42
N VAL A 99 9.77 -7.82 10.22
CA VAL A 99 11.20 -7.72 9.93
C VAL A 99 11.96 -8.10 11.18
N ASN A 100 12.80 -9.12 11.06
CA ASN A 100 13.81 -9.36 12.07
C ASN A 100 14.99 -8.42 11.82
N LYS A 101 15.23 -7.52 12.77
CA LYS A 101 16.21 -6.45 12.69
C LYS A 101 17.51 -6.90 13.36
N MET A 102 18.58 -6.93 12.58
CA MET A 102 19.93 -7.17 13.09
C MET A 102 20.72 -5.86 12.98
N SER A 103 21.33 -5.41 14.06
CA SER A 103 22.20 -4.23 14.08
C SER A 103 23.65 -4.65 13.87
N CYS A 104 24.31 -4.07 12.86
CA CYS A 104 25.73 -4.29 12.59
C CYS A 104 26.60 -3.47 13.57
N ALA A 105 26.85 -4.06 14.72
CA ALA A 105 28.06 -3.91 15.54
C ALA A 105 27.83 -4.83 16.74
N VAL A 106 28.62 -5.90 16.87
CA VAL A 106 28.49 -6.87 17.97
C VAL A 106 27.15 -7.65 17.95
N ALA A 107 26.73 -8.11 16.76
CA ALA A 107 25.51 -8.91 16.61
C ALA A 107 25.57 -10.22 17.43
N ASP A 108 26.71 -10.91 17.43
CA ASP A 108 26.85 -12.20 18.13
C ASP A 108 26.77 -12.11 19.66
N ARG A 109 27.12 -10.98 20.29
CA ARG A 109 27.06 -10.86 21.76
C ARG A 109 25.74 -10.28 22.27
N LEU A 110 24.98 -9.59 21.43
CA LEU A 110 23.73 -8.91 21.80
C LEU A 110 22.47 -9.65 21.33
N GLN A 111 22.58 -10.54 20.34
CA GLN A 111 21.44 -11.24 19.77
C GLN A 111 21.12 -12.52 20.54
N THR A 112 20.30 -12.41 21.59
CA THR A 112 19.82 -13.56 22.38
C THR A 112 18.65 -14.32 21.74
N ARG A 113 17.91 -13.70 20.80
CA ARG A 113 16.82 -14.31 19.99
C ARG A 113 16.67 -13.59 18.65
N MET A 114 15.86 -14.15 17.73
CA MET A 114 15.38 -13.50 16.50
C MET A 114 14.13 -12.63 16.81
N PRO A 115 14.25 -11.32 17.07
CA PRO A 115 13.08 -10.48 17.37
C PRO A 115 12.32 -10.22 16.06
N VAL A 116 10.99 -10.10 16.10
CA VAL A 116 10.19 -9.73 14.94
C VAL A 116 9.62 -8.32 15.13
N ASP A 117 10.28 -7.33 14.54
CA ASP A 117 9.78 -5.95 14.50
C ASP A 117 8.75 -5.78 13.38
N HIS A 118 7.85 -4.81 13.52
CA HIS A 118 6.87 -4.45 12.49
C HIS A 118 7.36 -3.24 11.69
N VAL A 119 7.40 -3.32 10.35
CA VAL A 119 8.02 -2.26 9.52
C VAL A 119 7.02 -1.49 8.66
N GLY A 120 5.79 -1.97 8.51
CA GLY A 120 4.75 -1.24 7.80
C GLY A 120 3.54 -2.07 7.46
N ALA A 121 2.54 -1.41 6.88
CA ALA A 121 1.40 -2.05 6.26
C ALA A 121 1.61 -2.12 4.73
N LEU A 122 1.43 -3.32 4.18
CA LEU A 122 1.23 -3.64 2.77
C LEU A 122 -0.24 -4.01 2.55
N GLU A 123 -0.60 -4.12 1.29
CA GLU A 123 -1.91 -4.56 0.88
C GLU A 123 -2.06 -6.08 0.93
N ARG A 124 -3.33 -6.51 1.00
CA ARG A 124 -3.63 -7.88 0.63
C ARG A 124 -3.34 -8.06 -0.86
N PRO A 125 -2.88 -9.25 -1.27
CA PRO A 125 -2.80 -9.58 -2.68
C PRO A 125 -4.10 -9.28 -3.41
N LEU A 126 -4.01 -8.53 -4.51
CA LEU A 126 -5.09 -8.47 -5.49
C LEU A 126 -5.08 -9.75 -6.32
N PRO A 127 -6.24 -10.35 -6.67
CA PRO A 127 -6.26 -11.28 -7.79
C PRO A 127 -5.73 -10.54 -9.03
N ALA A 128 -4.72 -11.12 -9.69
CA ALA A 128 -4.21 -10.62 -10.97
C ALA A 128 -5.40 -10.48 -11.94
N ALA A 129 -5.51 -9.34 -12.60
CA ALA A 129 -6.54 -9.09 -13.60
C ALA A 129 -6.24 -9.83 -14.92
N GLY A 130 -6.18 -11.15 -14.82
CA GLY A 130 -5.87 -12.09 -15.89
C GLY A 130 -6.63 -13.40 -15.77
N ARG A 131 -7.74 -13.46 -15.02
CA ARG A 131 -8.77 -14.49 -15.20
C ARG A 131 -9.98 -13.87 -15.86
N ARG A 132 -9.95 -13.79 -17.20
CA ARG A 132 -11.19 -13.86 -17.99
C ARG A 132 -11.79 -15.23 -17.71
N GLY A 133 -12.75 -15.26 -16.79
CA GLY A 133 -13.64 -16.37 -16.55
C GLY A 133 -15.00 -15.77 -16.30
N THR A 134 -15.87 -15.90 -17.28
CA THR A 134 -17.31 -15.81 -17.14
C THR A 134 -17.79 -16.41 -15.82
N ALA A 135 -18.51 -15.64 -15.02
CA ALA A 135 -19.66 -16.02 -14.19
C ALA A 135 -20.17 -14.78 -13.47
#